data_AF-A0A952KTG9-F1
#
_entry.id   AF-A0A952KTG9-F1
#
_cell.length_a   1.000
_cell.length_b   1.000
_cell.length_c   1.000
_cell.angle_alpha   90.00
_cell.angle_beta   90.00
_cell.angle_gamma   90.00
#
_symmetry.space_group_name_H-M   'P 1'
#
loop_
_entity.id
_entity.type
_entity.pdbx_description
1 polymer ?
#
loop_
_entity_poly.entity_id
_entity_poly.type
_entity_poly.pdbx_seq_one_letter_code
_entity_poly.pdbx_strand_id
1 'polypeptide(L)'
;WTKPEGYDASRFALLAKYLGEWKEHMHREPTFRDVMNPVMIPNHEADFNNNGAFSSDYIGKSWTYPDAGYAERQKIWDDHLLYTRSFLWFLASDPRVPKQLQAEVNSWGRAKDEFLDTDGWPNQLYIREGRRMVGMYVMKQADLQTDRTKPDSIAMGSYNSDSHNIQRVATPDGGVRNEGDVQVSVKPYEIAFGTILPKKEETANLLVPVCLSASHVAYSSVRMEPQYMMLGQAAGVTAAMAVQGKTAVQAIDVKALQKRLREQKAILHIDQEESGDSL
;
A
#
# COMPACT_ATOMS: atom_id res chain seq x y z
N TRP A 1 -25.56 -9.44 -7.06
CA TRP A 1 -25.01 -9.28 -5.69
C TRP A 1 -26.04 -9.70 -4.64
N THR A 2 -25.63 -10.15 -3.46
CA THR A 2 -26.54 -10.59 -2.38
C THR A 2 -26.51 -9.59 -1.23
N LYS A 3 -27.69 -9.20 -0.73
CA LYS A 3 -27.82 -8.31 0.44
C LYS A 3 -27.16 -8.98 1.66
N PRO A 4 -26.10 -8.39 2.24
CA PRO A 4 -25.48 -8.98 3.42
C PRO A 4 -26.35 -8.78 4.67
N GLU A 5 -26.25 -9.72 5.62
CA GLU A 5 -26.75 -9.51 6.97
C GLU A 5 -26.03 -8.32 7.62
N GLY A 6 -26.75 -7.49 8.39
CA GLY A 6 -26.19 -6.26 8.95
C GLY A 6 -26.04 -5.10 7.95
N TYR A 7 -26.56 -5.23 6.72
CA TYR A 7 -26.58 -4.14 5.75
C TYR A 7 -27.33 -2.91 6.28
N ASP A 8 -26.63 -1.77 6.29
CA ASP A 8 -27.20 -0.45 6.56
C ASP A 8 -26.86 0.51 5.42
N ALA A 9 -27.90 0.94 4.69
CA ALA A 9 -27.77 1.88 3.57
C ALA A 9 -27.33 3.28 4.01
N SER A 10 -27.46 3.63 5.30
CA SER A 10 -27.03 4.93 5.84
C SER A 10 -25.51 5.13 5.78
N ARG A 11 -24.74 4.03 5.84
CA ARG A 11 -23.26 4.04 5.67
C ARG A 11 -22.81 4.68 4.35
N PHE A 12 -23.67 4.66 3.34
CA PHE A 12 -23.40 5.15 1.99
C PHE A 12 -24.14 6.46 1.68
N ALA A 13 -24.64 7.18 2.69
CA ALA A 13 -25.31 8.47 2.47
C ALA A 13 -24.41 9.49 1.74
N LEU A 14 -23.11 9.53 2.06
CA LEU A 14 -22.16 10.38 1.36
C LEU A 14 -21.96 9.96 -0.11
N LEU A 15 -21.88 8.66 -0.38
CA LEU A 15 -21.80 8.13 -1.75
C LEU A 15 -23.08 8.45 -2.53
N ALA A 16 -24.26 8.34 -1.90
CA ALA A 16 -25.52 8.71 -2.52
C ALA A 16 -25.55 10.20 -2.91
N LYS A 17 -25.10 11.10 -2.01
CA LYS A 17 -24.96 12.53 -2.32
C LYS A 17 -23.98 12.75 -3.48
N TYR A 18 -22.81 12.13 -3.41
CA TYR A 18 -21.77 12.23 -4.44
C TYR A 18 -22.27 11.79 -5.83
N LEU A 19 -22.98 10.67 -5.92
CA LEU A 19 -23.57 10.19 -7.17
C LEU A 19 -24.73 11.06 -7.66
N GLY A 20 -25.50 11.65 -6.73
CA GLY A 20 -26.61 12.55 -7.06
C GLY A 20 -26.15 13.85 -7.71
N GLU A 21 -25.00 14.38 -7.31
CA GLU A 21 -24.39 15.60 -7.88
C GLU A 21 -23.45 15.29 -9.07
N TRP A 22 -23.19 14.00 -9.35
CA TRP A 22 -22.19 13.56 -10.33
C TRP A 22 -22.44 14.13 -11.72
N LYS A 23 -23.66 14.00 -12.26
CA LYS A 23 -23.98 14.42 -13.62
C LYS A 23 -23.81 15.92 -13.82
N GLU A 24 -24.13 16.70 -12.81
CA GLU A 24 -23.98 18.16 -12.83
C GLU A 24 -22.50 18.57 -12.91
N HIS A 25 -21.65 17.94 -12.10
CA HIS A 25 -20.23 18.31 -12.02
C HIS A 25 -19.32 17.62 -13.06
N MET A 26 -19.65 16.40 -13.50
CA MET A 26 -18.84 15.62 -14.42
C MET A 26 -19.39 15.61 -15.85
N HIS A 27 -20.59 16.15 -16.07
CA HIS A 27 -21.27 16.24 -17.38
C HIS A 27 -21.46 14.88 -18.09
N ARG A 28 -21.48 13.79 -17.33
CA ARG A 28 -21.75 12.42 -17.79
C ARG A 28 -22.33 11.58 -16.66
N GLU A 29 -22.92 10.43 -16.97
CA GLU A 29 -23.29 9.46 -15.93
C GLU A 29 -22.03 8.82 -15.30
N PRO A 30 -22.08 8.43 -14.01
CA PRO A 30 -21.01 7.65 -13.41
C PRO A 30 -21.01 6.23 -13.98
N THR A 31 -19.82 5.68 -14.14
CA THR A 31 -19.55 4.31 -14.58
C THR A 31 -18.98 3.51 -13.41
N PHE A 32 -18.94 2.19 -13.54
CA PHE A 32 -18.35 1.36 -12.49
C PHE A 32 -16.88 1.73 -12.20
N ARG A 33 -16.15 2.14 -13.25
CA ARG A 33 -14.77 2.62 -13.16
C ARG A 33 -14.59 3.86 -12.30
N ASP A 34 -15.64 4.64 -12.05
CA ASP A 34 -15.55 5.87 -11.24
C ASP A 34 -15.59 5.62 -9.73
N VAL A 35 -16.06 4.44 -9.33
CA VAL A 35 -16.23 4.06 -7.92
C VAL A 35 -15.43 2.81 -7.55
N MET A 36 -14.86 2.11 -8.53
CA MET A 36 -13.95 0.97 -8.34
C MET A 36 -13.16 0.72 -9.63
N ASN A 37 -11.94 0.20 -9.56
CA ASN A 37 -11.10 -0.08 -10.72
C ASN A 37 -11.01 -1.61 -10.99
N PRO A 38 -11.83 -2.16 -11.91
CA PRO A 38 -11.67 -3.53 -12.38
C PRO A 38 -10.46 -3.65 -13.32
N VAL A 39 -9.46 -4.41 -12.88
CA VAL A 39 -8.27 -4.79 -13.64
C VAL A 39 -8.46 -6.21 -14.15
N MET A 40 -8.60 -6.36 -15.47
CA MET A 40 -8.79 -7.67 -16.07
C MET A 40 -7.57 -8.55 -15.86
N ILE A 41 -7.81 -9.77 -15.38
CA ILE A 41 -6.82 -10.84 -15.28
C ILE A 41 -7.25 -11.99 -16.21
N PRO A 42 -6.42 -13.04 -16.40
CA PRO A 42 -6.81 -14.20 -17.20
C PRO A 42 -8.15 -14.83 -16.75
N ASN A 43 -8.67 -15.78 -17.55
CA ASN A 43 -9.88 -16.55 -17.24
C ASN A 43 -11.20 -15.77 -17.16
N HIS A 44 -11.28 -14.60 -17.81
CA HIS A 44 -12.46 -13.71 -17.79
C HIS A 44 -12.79 -13.17 -16.39
N GLU A 45 -11.77 -13.01 -15.56
CA GLU A 45 -11.89 -12.46 -14.21
C GLU A 45 -11.28 -11.06 -14.12
N ALA A 46 -11.52 -10.40 -13.00
CA ALA A 46 -10.96 -9.09 -12.73
C ALA A 46 -10.62 -8.94 -11.25
N ASP A 47 -9.44 -8.37 -10.97
CA ASP A 47 -9.08 -7.85 -9.67
C ASP A 47 -9.69 -6.46 -9.49
N PHE A 48 -10.40 -6.23 -8.39
CA PHE A 48 -11.12 -4.99 -8.13
C PHE A 48 -10.33 -4.15 -7.13
N ASN A 49 -9.64 -3.13 -7.64
CA ASN A 49 -8.99 -2.13 -6.81
C ASN A 49 -9.92 -0.94 -6.54
N ASN A 50 -9.60 -0.06 -5.59
CA ASN A 50 -10.36 1.17 -5.39
C ASN A 50 -10.26 2.11 -6.61
N ASN A 51 -11.20 3.04 -6.72
CA ASN A 51 -11.03 4.24 -7.54
C ASN A 51 -11.98 5.35 -7.11
N GLY A 52 -11.56 6.60 -7.31
CA GLY A 52 -12.37 7.79 -7.07
C GLY A 52 -12.48 8.18 -5.59
N ALA A 53 -13.35 9.16 -5.31
CA ALA A 53 -13.44 9.78 -3.98
C ALA A 53 -14.14 8.89 -2.92
N PHE A 54 -14.97 7.93 -3.35
CA PHE A 54 -15.65 7.00 -2.46
C PHE A 54 -15.69 5.62 -3.11
N SER A 55 -15.02 4.64 -2.49
CA SER A 55 -14.75 3.34 -3.08
C SER A 55 -14.66 2.22 -2.01
N SER A 56 -14.03 1.10 -2.37
CA SER A 56 -13.77 -0.07 -1.52
C SER A 56 -12.84 0.21 -0.34
N ASP A 57 -12.08 1.32 -0.35
CA ASP A 57 -11.31 1.76 0.81
C ASP A 57 -12.22 2.07 1.99
N TYR A 58 -12.11 1.27 3.06
CA TYR A 58 -12.82 1.53 4.31
C TYR A 58 -12.02 2.48 5.21
N ILE A 59 -11.98 3.74 4.78
CA ILE A 59 -11.11 4.79 5.35
C ILE A 59 -11.24 4.89 6.88
N GLY A 60 -10.09 4.85 7.56
CA GLY A 60 -9.98 5.05 9.00
C GLY A 60 -10.38 3.85 9.87
N LYS A 61 -10.61 2.68 9.29
CA LYS A 61 -11.20 1.53 10.00
C LYS A 61 -10.25 0.40 10.30
N SER A 62 -8.98 0.56 9.96
CA SER A 62 -7.90 -0.40 10.21
C SER A 62 -6.85 0.09 11.21
N TRP A 63 -7.03 1.28 11.82
CA TRP A 63 -6.00 1.95 12.64
C TRP A 63 -5.44 1.07 13.77
N THR A 64 -6.31 0.33 14.47
CA THR A 64 -5.92 -0.52 15.60
C THR A 64 -5.41 -1.89 15.17
N TYR A 65 -5.53 -2.28 13.90
CA TYR A 65 -5.20 -3.62 13.42
C TYR A 65 -3.77 -4.09 13.76
N PRO A 66 -2.71 -3.27 13.61
CA PRO A 66 -1.35 -3.70 13.91
C PRO A 66 -1.15 -4.09 15.38
N ASP A 67 -1.83 -3.39 16.30
CA ASP A 67 -1.73 -3.58 17.74
C ASP A 67 -2.80 -4.48 18.35
N ALA A 68 -3.85 -4.78 17.59
CA ALA A 68 -4.94 -5.64 18.00
C ALA A 68 -4.51 -7.10 18.21
N GLY A 69 -5.11 -7.75 19.22
CA GLY A 69 -5.09 -9.20 19.37
C GLY A 69 -6.01 -9.91 18.38
N TYR A 70 -5.95 -11.25 18.30
CA TYR A 70 -6.70 -12.03 17.31
C TYR A 70 -8.20 -11.75 17.28
N ALA A 71 -8.85 -11.67 18.45
CA ALA A 71 -10.29 -11.41 18.53
C ALA A 71 -10.68 -10.04 17.96
N GLU A 72 -9.86 -9.01 18.17
CA GLU A 72 -10.13 -7.68 17.64
C GLU A 72 -9.79 -7.58 16.15
N ARG A 73 -8.71 -8.23 15.69
CA ARG A 73 -8.42 -8.36 14.25
C ARG A 73 -9.54 -9.06 13.50
N GLN A 74 -10.15 -10.08 14.10
CA GLN A 74 -11.30 -10.77 13.52
C GLN A 74 -12.49 -9.82 13.33
N LYS A 75 -12.84 -9.02 14.34
CA LYS A 75 -13.90 -8.01 14.21
C LYS A 75 -13.60 -6.98 13.11
N ILE A 76 -12.35 -6.52 13.03
CA ILE A 76 -11.93 -5.60 11.98
C ILE A 76 -12.11 -6.24 10.60
N TRP A 77 -11.70 -7.52 10.44
CA TRP A 77 -11.90 -8.26 9.19
C TRP A 77 -13.39 -8.43 8.86
N ASP A 78 -14.21 -8.83 9.83
CA ASP A 78 -15.67 -8.99 9.66
C ASP A 78 -16.33 -7.66 9.22
N ASP A 79 -15.94 -6.52 9.81
CA ASP A 79 -16.47 -5.21 9.42
C ASP A 79 -15.99 -4.75 8.04
N HIS A 80 -14.73 -5.04 7.65
CA HIS A 80 -14.25 -4.77 6.29
C HIS A 80 -14.98 -5.64 5.26
N LEU A 81 -15.19 -6.92 5.54
CA LEU A 81 -15.95 -7.82 4.68
C LEU A 81 -17.40 -7.34 4.54
N LEU A 82 -18.04 -6.98 5.67
CA LEU A 82 -19.39 -6.42 5.66
C LEU A 82 -19.45 -5.10 4.88
N TYR A 83 -18.47 -4.21 5.05
CA TYR A 83 -18.39 -2.95 4.31
C TYR A 83 -18.34 -3.20 2.80
N THR A 84 -17.41 -4.04 2.33
CA THR A 84 -17.23 -4.32 0.89
C THR A 84 -18.47 -4.99 0.29
N ARG A 85 -19.06 -5.96 0.99
CA ARG A 85 -20.33 -6.60 0.58
C ARG A 85 -21.46 -5.59 0.50
N SER A 86 -21.56 -4.72 1.50
CA SER A 86 -22.60 -3.69 1.59
C SER A 86 -22.43 -2.61 0.53
N PHE A 87 -21.20 -2.25 0.20
CA PHE A 87 -20.86 -1.28 -0.84
C PHE A 87 -21.29 -1.78 -2.22
N LEU A 88 -20.93 -3.01 -2.58
CA LEU A 88 -21.34 -3.61 -3.86
C LEU A 88 -22.86 -3.82 -3.94
N TRP A 89 -23.49 -4.25 -2.83
CA TRP A 89 -24.94 -4.35 -2.77
C TRP A 89 -25.64 -2.99 -2.93
N PHE A 90 -25.13 -1.95 -2.27
CA PHE A 90 -25.65 -0.57 -2.39
C PHE A 90 -25.58 -0.11 -3.86
N LEU A 91 -24.41 -0.23 -4.50
CA LEU A 91 -24.22 0.10 -5.90
C LEU A 91 -25.14 -0.70 -6.84
N ALA A 92 -25.42 -1.96 -6.51
CA ALA A 92 -26.22 -2.85 -7.33
C ALA A 92 -27.74 -2.64 -7.21
N SER A 93 -28.23 -2.05 -6.12
CA SER A 93 -29.65 -2.15 -5.76
C SER A 93 -30.30 -0.88 -5.21
N ASP A 94 -29.53 0.05 -4.62
CA ASP A 94 -30.12 1.22 -3.97
C ASP A 94 -30.74 2.18 -5.01
N PRO A 95 -31.99 2.65 -4.83
CA PRO A 95 -32.65 3.51 -5.80
C PRO A 95 -31.96 4.86 -6.02
N ARG A 96 -31.09 5.29 -5.11
CA ARG A 96 -30.31 6.54 -5.23
C ARG A 96 -29.10 6.40 -6.17
N VAL A 97 -28.75 5.18 -6.58
CA VAL A 97 -27.66 4.94 -7.52
C VAL A 97 -28.18 5.03 -8.96
N PRO A 98 -27.52 5.75 -9.89
CA PRO A 98 -27.96 5.83 -11.29
C PRO A 98 -28.13 4.45 -11.95
N LYS A 99 -29.19 4.29 -12.76
CA LYS A 99 -29.56 2.98 -13.33
C LYS A 99 -28.51 2.37 -14.25
N GLN A 100 -27.77 3.20 -14.98
CA GLN A 100 -26.65 2.74 -15.80
C GLN A 100 -25.55 2.13 -14.93
N LEU A 101 -25.13 2.82 -13.87
CA LEU A 101 -24.15 2.29 -12.92
C LEU A 101 -24.64 1.00 -12.24
N GLN A 102 -25.92 0.93 -11.84
CA GLN A 102 -26.49 -0.31 -11.31
C GLN A 102 -26.40 -1.46 -12.32
N ALA A 103 -26.67 -1.21 -13.59
CA ALA A 103 -26.61 -2.23 -14.64
C ALA A 103 -25.17 -2.72 -14.88
N GLU A 104 -24.20 -1.80 -14.91
CA GLU A 104 -22.77 -2.16 -15.01
C GLU A 104 -22.31 -2.98 -13.80
N VAL A 105 -22.65 -2.56 -12.58
CA VAL A 105 -22.28 -3.30 -11.35
C VAL A 105 -22.91 -4.70 -11.35
N ASN A 106 -24.15 -4.85 -11.82
CA ASN A 106 -24.84 -6.14 -11.89
C ASN A 106 -24.39 -7.04 -13.05
N SER A 107 -23.59 -6.55 -14.00
CA SER A 107 -22.94 -7.43 -14.99
C SER A 107 -21.74 -8.18 -14.37
N TRP A 108 -21.21 -7.67 -13.26
CA TRP A 108 -20.18 -8.32 -12.46
C TRP A 108 -20.77 -9.19 -11.35
N GLY A 109 -19.96 -10.15 -10.91
CA GLY A 109 -20.23 -10.99 -9.76
C GLY A 109 -18.91 -11.41 -9.12
N ARG A 110 -19.01 -12.23 -8.07
CA ARG A 110 -17.84 -12.89 -7.49
C ARG A 110 -17.29 -13.94 -8.45
N ALA A 111 -16.00 -14.22 -8.35
CA ALA A 111 -15.37 -15.37 -8.98
C ALA A 111 -16.16 -16.65 -8.64
N LYS A 112 -16.34 -17.53 -9.63
CA LYS A 112 -17.16 -18.74 -9.49
C LYS A 112 -16.33 -19.98 -9.13
N ASP A 113 -15.04 -19.89 -9.33
CA ASP A 113 -14.04 -20.95 -9.25
C ASP A 113 -12.90 -20.64 -8.27
N GLU A 114 -12.80 -19.40 -7.78
CA GLU A 114 -11.90 -19.01 -6.70
C GLU A 114 -12.62 -18.90 -5.35
N PHE A 115 -11.89 -19.18 -4.27
CA PHE A 115 -12.37 -19.02 -2.88
C PHE A 115 -13.73 -19.71 -2.60
N LEU A 116 -13.88 -20.95 -3.10
CA LEU A 116 -15.13 -21.70 -2.98
C LEU A 116 -15.56 -21.97 -1.52
N ASP A 117 -14.59 -22.04 -0.62
CA ASP A 117 -14.76 -22.23 0.82
C ASP A 117 -15.31 -21.00 1.56
N THR A 118 -15.31 -19.83 0.91
CA THR A 118 -15.77 -18.56 1.47
C THR A 118 -16.85 -17.88 0.61
N ASP A 119 -17.50 -18.66 -0.27
CA ASP A 119 -18.51 -18.15 -1.20
C ASP A 119 -17.94 -17.03 -2.10
N GLY A 120 -16.73 -17.24 -2.63
CA GLY A 120 -16.08 -16.35 -3.61
C GLY A 120 -15.43 -15.09 -3.00
N TRP A 121 -15.10 -15.09 -1.70
CA TRP A 121 -14.44 -13.96 -1.02
C TRP A 121 -13.00 -14.28 -0.61
N PRO A 122 -12.03 -13.39 -0.84
CA PRO A 122 -10.66 -13.64 -0.39
C PRO A 122 -10.56 -13.99 1.10
N ASN A 123 -9.71 -14.96 1.42
CA ASN A 123 -9.54 -15.50 2.78
C ASN A 123 -8.72 -14.59 3.71
N GLN A 124 -8.20 -13.46 3.20
CA GLN A 124 -7.31 -12.57 3.91
C GLN A 124 -7.64 -11.10 3.64
N LEU A 125 -7.47 -10.28 4.69
CA LEU A 125 -7.42 -8.83 4.52
C LEU A 125 -6.06 -8.46 3.93
N TYR A 126 -6.05 -7.63 2.90
CA TYR A 126 -4.80 -7.07 2.39
C TYR A 126 -4.25 -6.02 3.38
N ILE A 127 -3.16 -6.37 4.08
CA ILE A 127 -2.49 -5.49 5.03
C ILE A 127 -1.24 -4.91 4.38
N ARG A 128 -1.34 -3.65 3.94
CA ARG A 128 -0.26 -2.96 3.23
C ARG A 128 0.81 -2.36 4.15
N GLU A 129 0.40 -1.83 5.29
CA GLU A 129 1.28 -1.14 6.24
C GLU A 129 0.90 -1.49 7.68
N GLY A 130 1.91 -1.56 8.55
CA GLY A 130 1.75 -1.88 9.97
C GLY A 130 2.87 -1.25 10.79
N ARG A 131 3.37 -1.99 11.78
CA ARG A 131 4.48 -1.50 12.62
C ARG A 131 5.76 -1.39 11.80
N ARG A 132 6.47 -0.27 11.97
CA ARG A 132 7.79 -0.04 11.39
C ARG A 132 8.81 0.21 12.48
N MET A 133 10.05 -0.19 12.22
CA MET A 133 11.18 0.09 13.10
C MET A 133 11.54 1.59 13.05
N VAL A 134 11.98 2.15 14.17
CA VAL A 134 12.71 3.43 14.19
C VAL A 134 14.20 3.09 14.31
N GLY A 135 14.87 3.02 13.17
CA GLY A 135 16.24 2.54 13.04
C GLY A 135 17.30 3.62 13.19
N MET A 136 18.52 3.29 12.73
CA MET A 136 19.65 4.23 12.68
C MET A 136 19.42 5.38 11.69
N TYR A 137 18.64 5.13 10.63
CA TYR A 137 18.21 6.15 9.69
C TYR A 137 16.72 6.01 9.42
N VAL A 138 15.95 7.09 9.58
CA VAL A 138 14.52 7.11 9.24
C VAL A 138 14.39 7.81 7.90
N MET A 139 14.03 7.07 6.85
CA MET A 139 13.74 7.67 5.54
C MET A 139 12.57 8.65 5.64
N LYS A 140 12.64 9.75 4.91
CA LYS A 140 11.68 10.85 4.87
C LYS A 140 11.31 11.16 3.43
N GLN A 141 10.29 11.98 3.24
CA GLN A 141 9.89 12.44 1.91
C GLN A 141 11.05 13.12 1.15
N ALA A 142 11.93 13.83 1.86
CA ALA A 142 13.12 14.43 1.26
C ALA A 142 14.00 13.41 0.53
N ASP A 143 14.10 12.18 1.04
CA ASP A 143 14.89 11.11 0.43
C ASP A 143 14.32 10.65 -0.91
N LEU A 144 13.01 10.82 -1.12
CA LEU A 144 12.36 10.52 -2.39
C LEU A 144 12.49 11.66 -3.42
N GLN A 145 12.82 12.88 -2.97
CA GLN A 145 12.63 14.10 -3.78
C GLN A 145 13.89 14.95 -3.91
N THR A 146 14.45 15.41 -2.79
CA THR A 146 15.50 16.44 -2.75
C THR A 146 16.86 15.93 -2.30
N ASP A 147 16.89 14.92 -1.43
CA ASP A 147 18.11 14.32 -0.85
C ASP A 147 18.22 12.85 -1.27
N ARG A 148 18.33 12.62 -2.59
CA ARG A 148 18.16 11.29 -3.21
C ARG A 148 19.41 10.41 -3.22
N THR A 149 20.57 10.91 -2.80
CA THR A 149 21.83 10.17 -2.78
C THR A 149 22.23 9.83 -1.34
N LYS A 150 22.82 8.66 -1.12
CA LYS A 150 23.25 8.16 0.19
C LYS A 150 24.63 7.52 0.05
N PRO A 151 25.69 8.05 0.69
CA PRO A 151 27.02 7.44 0.58
C PRO A 151 27.07 6.00 1.08
N ASP A 152 26.17 5.64 1.99
CA ASP A 152 25.97 4.31 2.57
C ASP A 152 24.80 3.54 1.92
N SER A 153 24.42 3.86 0.68
CA SER A 153 23.34 3.17 -0.03
C SER A 153 23.59 1.67 -0.18
N ILE A 154 22.52 0.89 -0.06
CA ILE A 154 22.51 -0.57 -0.22
C ILE A 154 21.43 -1.06 -1.20
N ALA A 155 20.57 -0.17 -1.69
CA ALA A 155 19.49 -0.48 -2.63
C ALA A 155 18.94 0.80 -3.27
N MET A 156 18.11 0.64 -4.30
CA MET A 156 17.49 1.73 -5.06
C MET A 156 15.96 1.68 -4.99
N GLY A 157 15.31 2.83 -5.01
CA GLY A 157 13.87 2.96 -5.13
C GLY A 157 13.48 3.92 -6.24
N SER A 158 12.31 3.71 -6.85
CA SER A 158 11.81 4.54 -7.96
C SER A 158 10.28 4.57 -8.10
N TYR A 159 9.55 3.83 -7.26
CA TYR A 159 8.09 3.79 -7.32
C TYR A 159 7.49 5.12 -6.83
N ASN A 160 6.41 5.58 -7.43
CA ASN A 160 5.74 6.82 -7.03
C ASN A 160 5.42 6.83 -5.53
N SER A 161 5.39 8.02 -4.92
CA SER A 161 4.84 8.16 -3.57
C SER A 161 3.32 8.02 -3.70
N ASP A 162 2.81 6.86 -3.30
CA ASP A 162 1.42 6.42 -3.43
C ASP A 162 0.84 6.03 -2.07
N SER A 163 0.07 6.95 -1.48
CA SER A 163 -0.71 6.74 -0.26
C SER A 163 -2.18 6.99 -0.56
N HIS A 164 -3.06 6.22 0.08
CA HIS A 164 -4.50 6.40 -0.04
C HIS A 164 -5.03 7.37 1.01
N ASN A 165 -6.27 7.79 0.83
CA ASN A 165 -7.01 8.61 1.79
C ASN A 165 -7.06 7.93 3.18
N ILE A 166 -6.69 8.67 4.22
CA ILE A 166 -6.64 8.19 5.61
C ILE A 166 -7.84 8.67 6.44
N GLN A 167 -8.47 9.78 6.01
CA GLN A 167 -9.66 10.31 6.67
C GLN A 167 -10.54 11.13 5.73
N ARG A 168 -11.75 11.41 6.20
CA ARG A 168 -12.70 12.33 5.57
C ARG A 168 -13.03 13.46 6.54
N VAL A 169 -12.90 14.70 6.09
CA VAL A 169 -13.12 15.90 6.88
C VAL A 169 -14.31 16.66 6.33
N ALA A 170 -15.31 16.94 7.18
CA ALA A 170 -16.43 17.79 6.80
C ALA A 170 -15.97 19.23 6.63
N THR A 171 -16.43 19.90 5.58
CA THR A 171 -16.12 21.30 5.30
C THR A 171 -17.23 22.23 5.79
N PRO A 172 -16.94 23.51 6.12
CA PRO A 172 -17.94 24.44 6.65
C PRO A 172 -19.16 24.69 5.74
N ASP A 173 -19.02 24.47 4.44
CA ASP A 173 -20.07 24.57 3.42
C ASP A 173 -20.94 23.31 3.30
N GLY A 174 -20.76 22.32 4.18
CA GLY A 174 -21.53 21.06 4.16
C GLY A 174 -21.02 20.03 3.15
N GLY A 175 -19.83 20.26 2.58
CA GLY A 175 -19.08 19.30 1.79
C GLY A 175 -18.24 18.33 2.64
N VAL A 176 -17.52 17.45 1.95
CA VAL A 176 -16.55 16.52 2.56
C VAL A 176 -15.30 16.50 1.69
N ARG A 177 -14.13 16.62 2.32
CA ARG A 177 -12.82 16.45 1.69
C ARG A 177 -12.19 15.16 2.16
N ASN A 178 -11.65 14.38 1.23
CA ASN A 178 -10.74 13.31 1.60
C ASN A 178 -9.35 13.89 1.85
N GLU A 179 -8.63 13.33 2.82
CA GLU A 179 -7.28 13.75 3.19
C GLU A 179 -6.34 12.53 3.25
N GLY A 180 -5.06 12.75 2.95
CA GLY A 180 -3.98 11.77 3.11
C GLY A 180 -3.60 11.01 1.84
N ASP A 181 -4.34 11.22 0.75
CA ASP A 181 -3.95 10.74 -0.57
C ASP A 181 -2.71 11.49 -1.09
N VAL A 182 -1.72 10.73 -1.53
CA VAL A 182 -0.49 11.25 -2.12
C VAL A 182 -0.26 10.42 -3.38
N GLN A 183 -0.21 11.09 -4.53
CA GLN A 183 0.02 10.47 -5.84
C GLN A 183 1.09 11.29 -6.58
N VAL A 184 2.33 11.20 -6.11
CA VAL A 184 3.42 12.06 -6.58
C VAL A 184 4.51 11.23 -7.23
N SER A 185 4.83 11.54 -8.49
CA SER A 185 5.94 10.92 -9.19
C SER A 185 7.27 11.17 -8.48
N VAL A 186 8.10 10.14 -8.40
CA VAL A 186 9.46 10.24 -7.87
C VAL A 186 10.47 9.90 -8.95
N LYS A 187 11.68 10.42 -8.80
CA LYS A 187 12.84 9.96 -9.57
C LYS A 187 13.55 8.84 -8.80
N PRO A 188 14.44 8.06 -9.43
CA PRO A 188 15.28 7.12 -8.69
C PRO A 188 15.96 7.78 -7.49
N TYR A 189 16.00 7.05 -6.37
CA TYR A 189 16.58 7.45 -5.09
C TYR A 189 17.30 6.27 -4.42
N GLU A 190 18.28 6.60 -3.60
CA GLU A 190 19.13 5.65 -2.88
C GLU A 190 18.58 5.33 -1.48
N ILE A 191 18.75 4.08 -1.03
CA ILE A 191 18.27 3.62 0.27
C ILE A 191 19.48 3.36 1.18
N ALA A 192 19.63 4.22 2.19
CA ALA A 192 20.73 4.15 3.16
C ALA A 192 20.70 2.86 4.00
N PHE A 193 21.87 2.30 4.30
CA PHE A 193 22.02 1.08 5.10
C PHE A 193 21.36 1.19 6.48
N GLY A 194 21.46 2.35 7.12
CA GLY A 194 20.86 2.62 8.43
C GLY A 194 19.34 2.41 8.51
N THR A 195 18.66 2.37 7.35
CA THR A 195 17.22 2.17 7.21
C THR A 195 16.77 0.78 7.68
N ILE A 196 17.61 -0.24 7.48
CA ILE A 196 17.31 -1.63 7.87
C ILE A 196 17.97 -2.05 9.19
N LEU A 197 18.67 -1.11 9.85
CA LEU A 197 19.38 -1.35 11.10
C LEU A 197 18.63 -0.75 12.31
N PRO A 198 18.38 -1.54 13.36
CA PRO A 198 17.96 -0.99 14.65
C PRO A 198 19.13 -0.26 15.31
N LYS A 199 18.84 0.54 16.34
CA LYS A 199 19.90 1.11 17.17
C LYS A 199 20.63 -0.02 17.90
N LYS A 200 21.95 0.09 18.02
CA LYS A 200 22.80 -0.97 18.59
C LYS A 200 22.43 -1.29 20.03
N GLU A 201 21.99 -0.28 20.78
CA GLU A 201 21.59 -0.37 22.18
C GLU A 201 20.27 -1.13 22.36
N GLU A 202 19.42 -1.20 21.32
CA GLU A 202 18.15 -1.91 21.33
C GLU A 202 18.35 -3.39 20.95
N THR A 203 19.11 -3.65 19.89
CA THR A 203 19.50 -5.01 19.48
C THR A 203 20.69 -5.01 18.52
N ALA A 204 21.60 -5.96 18.68
CA ALA A 204 22.86 -6.02 17.93
C ALA A 204 22.87 -7.03 16.76
N ASN A 205 21.81 -7.83 16.60
CA ASN A 205 21.78 -8.97 15.66
C ASN A 205 20.48 -9.08 14.84
N LEU A 206 19.75 -7.98 14.67
CA LEU A 206 18.51 -7.93 13.89
C LEU A 206 18.68 -7.03 12.65
N LEU A 207 18.15 -7.48 11.52
CA LEU A 207 18.02 -6.72 10.28
C LEU A 207 16.56 -6.67 9.87
N VAL A 208 16.06 -5.52 9.43
CA VAL A 208 14.63 -5.30 9.16
C VAL A 208 14.44 -4.77 7.73
N PRO A 209 14.39 -5.64 6.70
CA PRO A 209 14.33 -5.21 5.29
C PRO A 209 12.92 -4.84 4.79
N VAL A 210 11.86 -5.22 5.51
CA VAL A 210 10.45 -4.99 5.10
C VAL A 210 9.78 -3.93 5.98
N CYS A 211 9.74 -4.16 7.29
CA CYS A 211 9.24 -3.19 8.29
C CYS A 211 10.30 -2.11 8.62
N LEU A 212 11.05 -1.73 7.58
CA LEU A 212 12.21 -0.85 7.62
C LEU A 212 11.86 0.55 8.13
N SER A 213 12.88 1.32 8.45
CA SER A 213 12.70 2.61 9.08
C SER A 213 12.42 3.76 8.10
N ALA A 214 11.14 4.13 8.02
CA ALA A 214 10.66 5.17 7.12
C ALA A 214 9.47 5.92 7.72
N SER A 215 9.32 7.19 7.35
CA SER A 215 8.08 7.93 7.53
C SER A 215 6.96 7.33 6.68
N HIS A 216 5.71 7.65 7.00
CA HIS A 216 4.54 7.22 6.21
C HIS A 216 4.70 7.54 4.72
N VAL A 217 5.13 8.77 4.41
CA VAL A 217 5.28 9.25 3.03
C VAL A 217 6.47 8.60 2.32
N ALA A 218 7.57 8.33 3.03
CA ALA A 218 8.70 7.62 2.42
C ALA A 218 8.34 6.15 2.14
N TYR A 219 7.62 5.54 3.08
CA TYR A 219 7.24 4.14 3.00
C TYR A 219 6.29 3.87 1.83
N SER A 220 5.44 4.83 1.50
CA SER A 220 4.49 4.74 0.38
C SER A 220 5.15 4.49 -0.99
N SER A 221 6.46 4.77 -1.09
CA SER A 221 7.28 4.51 -2.28
C SER A 221 8.17 3.27 -2.11
N VAL A 222 8.88 3.12 -0.98
CA VAL A 222 9.90 2.06 -0.81
C VAL A 222 9.31 0.66 -0.63
N ARG A 223 8.00 0.55 -0.35
CA ARG A 223 7.30 -0.69 0.05
C ARG A 223 7.03 -1.71 -1.07
N MET A 224 7.67 -1.57 -2.22
CA MET A 224 7.40 -2.42 -3.38
C MET A 224 8.28 -3.68 -3.36
N GLU A 225 7.80 -4.75 -3.97
CA GLU A 225 8.46 -6.07 -3.96
C GLU A 225 9.91 -6.03 -4.48
N PRO A 226 10.25 -5.30 -5.56
CA PRO A 226 11.64 -5.20 -6.02
C PRO A 226 12.58 -4.60 -4.96
N GLN A 227 12.11 -3.59 -4.22
CA GLN A 227 12.86 -2.96 -3.14
C GLN A 227 13.06 -3.93 -1.97
N TYR A 228 12.02 -4.67 -1.59
CA TYR A 228 12.15 -5.72 -0.57
C TYR A 228 13.13 -6.83 -0.97
N MET A 229 13.16 -7.21 -2.25
CA MET A 229 14.14 -8.17 -2.76
C MET A 229 15.58 -7.64 -2.63
N MET A 230 15.83 -6.41 -3.07
CA MET A 230 17.16 -5.78 -2.95
C MET A 230 17.59 -5.60 -1.50
N LEU A 231 16.69 -5.11 -0.64
CA LEU A 231 16.96 -4.94 0.79
C LEU A 231 17.14 -6.28 1.50
N GLY A 232 16.41 -7.31 1.09
CA GLY A 232 16.57 -8.69 1.55
C GLY A 232 17.94 -9.26 1.19
N GLN A 233 18.42 -9.03 -0.03
CA GLN A 233 19.78 -9.38 -0.44
C GLN A 233 20.82 -8.66 0.42
N ALA A 234 20.71 -7.34 0.56
CA ALA A 234 21.61 -6.54 1.39
C ALA A 234 21.63 -7.01 2.86
N ALA A 235 20.47 -7.32 3.42
CA ALA A 235 20.35 -7.90 4.75
C ALA A 235 21.05 -9.27 4.85
N GLY A 236 20.84 -10.17 3.88
CA GLY A 236 21.48 -11.48 3.87
C GLY A 236 23.01 -11.41 3.83
N VAL A 237 23.57 -10.55 2.97
CA VAL A 237 25.03 -10.33 2.89
C VAL A 237 25.56 -9.72 4.20
N THR A 238 24.84 -8.76 4.76
CA THR A 238 25.18 -8.13 6.05
C THR A 238 25.22 -9.17 7.18
N ALA A 239 24.20 -10.02 7.28
CA ALA A 239 24.14 -11.07 8.29
C ALA A 239 25.32 -12.06 8.16
N ALA A 240 25.65 -12.48 6.94
CA ALA A 240 26.79 -13.37 6.70
C ALA A 240 28.12 -12.73 7.13
N MET A 241 28.34 -11.45 6.81
CA MET A 241 29.52 -10.69 7.24
C MET A 241 29.59 -10.56 8.77
N ALA A 242 28.45 -10.27 9.42
CA ALA A 242 28.37 -10.11 10.87
C ALA A 242 28.71 -11.41 11.61
N VAL A 243 28.16 -12.54 11.14
CA VAL A 243 28.47 -13.88 11.69
C VAL A 243 29.95 -14.23 11.52
N GLN A 244 30.52 -13.99 10.33
CA GLN A 244 31.95 -14.25 10.06
C GLN A 244 32.87 -13.39 10.92
N GLY A 245 32.55 -12.09 11.04
CA GLY A 245 33.31 -11.14 11.84
C GLY A 245 33.07 -11.24 13.34
N LYS A 246 32.06 -12.01 13.78
CA LYS A 246 31.56 -12.02 15.17
C LYS A 246 31.26 -10.61 15.68
N THR A 247 30.67 -9.78 14.82
CA THR A 247 30.35 -8.39 15.11
C THR A 247 28.84 -8.15 15.13
N ALA A 248 28.42 -7.05 15.73
CA ALA A 248 27.05 -6.57 15.59
C ALA A 248 26.78 -6.12 14.14
N VAL A 249 25.54 -6.21 13.68
CA VAL A 249 25.17 -5.81 12.29
C VAL A 249 25.45 -4.34 12.00
N GLN A 250 25.40 -3.48 13.02
CA GLN A 250 25.74 -2.06 12.93
C GLN A 250 27.25 -1.80 12.77
N ALA A 251 28.11 -2.77 13.06
CA ALA A 251 29.56 -2.65 12.96
C ALA A 251 30.11 -3.12 11.60
N ILE A 252 29.22 -3.46 10.65
CA ILE A 252 29.62 -3.83 9.30
C ILE A 252 30.16 -2.61 8.56
N ASP A 253 31.35 -2.76 7.98
CA ASP A 253 31.89 -1.78 7.05
C ASP A 253 31.02 -1.77 5.78
N VAL A 254 30.26 -0.69 5.63
CA VAL A 254 29.35 -0.51 4.50
C VAL A 254 30.09 -0.52 3.16
N LYS A 255 31.35 -0.08 3.08
CA LYS A 255 32.11 -0.14 1.82
C LYS A 255 32.40 -1.59 1.42
N ALA A 256 32.75 -2.44 2.39
CA ALA A 256 32.95 -3.86 2.16
C ALA A 256 31.62 -4.56 1.77
N LEU A 257 30.51 -4.17 2.40
CA LEU A 257 29.17 -4.65 2.03
C LEU A 257 28.81 -4.25 0.60
N GLN A 258 28.92 -2.97 0.26
CA GLN A 258 28.65 -2.44 -1.08
C GLN A 258 29.52 -3.13 -2.14
N LYS A 259 30.79 -3.42 -1.84
CA LYS A 259 31.67 -4.19 -2.74
C LYS A 259 31.08 -5.57 -3.03
N ARG A 260 30.68 -6.33 -2.01
CA ARG A 260 30.06 -7.65 -2.19
C ARG A 260 28.75 -7.59 -2.97
N LEU A 261 27.92 -6.58 -2.71
CA LEU A 261 26.66 -6.37 -3.44
C LEU A 261 26.91 -6.07 -4.92
N ARG A 262 27.90 -5.24 -5.25
CA ARG A 262 28.29 -4.96 -6.65
C ARG A 262 28.89 -6.17 -7.35
N GLU A 263 29.67 -7.00 -6.65
CA GLU A 263 30.14 -8.30 -7.18
C GLU A 263 28.95 -9.22 -7.56
N GLN A 264 27.82 -9.08 -6.85
CA GLN A 264 26.54 -9.74 -7.13
C GLN A 264 25.63 -8.93 -8.08
N LYS A 265 26.19 -7.93 -8.79
CA LYS A 265 25.50 -7.10 -9.79
C LYS A 265 24.39 -6.19 -9.25
N ALA A 266 24.37 -5.90 -7.95
CA ALA A 266 23.43 -4.92 -7.39
C ALA A 266 23.80 -3.48 -7.82
N ILE A 267 22.79 -2.68 -8.13
CA ILE A 267 22.87 -1.24 -8.39
C ILE A 267 22.56 -0.52 -7.07
N LEU A 268 23.49 0.32 -6.60
CA LEU A 268 23.42 0.94 -5.27
C LEU A 268 23.34 2.47 -5.34
N HIS A 269 23.81 3.09 -6.41
CA HIS A 269 23.81 4.54 -6.57
C HIS A 269 23.24 4.97 -7.93
N ILE A 270 22.70 6.19 -7.98
CA ILE A 270 22.06 6.76 -9.18
C ILE A 270 23.05 6.87 -10.35
N ASP A 271 24.31 7.19 -10.08
CA ASP A 271 25.37 7.34 -11.09
C ASP A 271 25.77 6.01 -11.77
N GLN A 272 25.45 4.88 -11.14
CA GLN A 272 25.64 3.56 -11.73
C GLN A 272 24.59 3.24 -12.82
N GLU A 273 23.46 3.96 -12.87
CA GLU A 273 22.49 3.84 -13.96
C GLU A 273 22.91 4.63 -15.22
N GLU A 274 23.68 5.71 -15.07
CA GLU A 274 24.10 6.57 -16.20
C GLU A 274 25.29 6.00 -16.98
N SER A 275 26.05 5.09 -16.37
CA SER A 275 27.15 4.36 -17.02
C SER A 275 26.62 3.07 -17.63
N GLY A 276 25.92 3.21 -18.76
CA GLY A 276 25.39 2.11 -19.54
C GLY A 276 26.47 1.16 -20.07
N ASP A 277 26.98 0.28 -19.23
CA ASP A 277 27.51 -1.01 -19.65
C ASP A 277 26.30 -1.93 -19.83
N SER A 278 25.82 -1.93 -21.08
CA SER A 278 24.81 -2.84 -21.61
C SER A 278 24.97 -4.27 -21.06
N LEU A 279 23.92 -4.78 -20.42
CA LEU A 279 23.67 -6.22 -20.33
C LEU A 279 23.39 -6.79 -21.72
#